data_AF-A0A6A5UQJ6-F1
#
_entry.id   AF-A0A6A5UQJ6-F1
#
_cell.length_a   1.000
_cell.length_b   1.000
_cell.length_c   1.000
_cell.angle_alpha   90.00
_cell.angle_beta   90.00
_cell.angle_gamma   90.00
#
_symmetry.space_group_name_H-M   'P 1'
#
loop_
_entity.id
_entity.type
_entity.pdbx_description
1 polymer ?
#
loop_
_entity_poly.entity_id
_entity_poly.type
_entity_poly.pdbx_seq_one_letter_code
_entity_poly.pdbx_strand_id
1 'polypeptide(L)'
;WPSTHDPSPYDVLRQSRSTPYSKHNFTELAKLYHPDRHQFSTDQSLSAEVVIERFCMIMDAHNILSDPVKRQAYDANGIGWRFAPKPITRTDQWPAKEPYDDQYDDQHNKNQEEVFVWKLGSAVTMLLLIAVTSWLQLMRATKMSREAALAHHKIHQAVSEELRKLYEETASLSKEDRIRRFLGHRE
;
A
#
# COMPACT_ATOMS: atom_id res chain seq x y z
N TRP A 1 -2.95 -21.76 -28.92
CA TRP A 1 -3.90 -20.65 -29.15
C TRP A 1 -5.17 -21.27 -29.74
N PRO A 2 -6.40 -20.74 -29.54
CA PRO A 2 -7.58 -21.26 -30.22
C PRO A 2 -7.34 -21.35 -31.73
N SER A 3 -7.74 -22.47 -32.32
CA SER A 3 -7.60 -22.73 -33.76
C SER A 3 -8.79 -22.21 -34.57
N THR A 4 -9.84 -21.76 -33.90
CA THR A 4 -11.06 -21.22 -34.51
C THR A 4 -10.85 -19.76 -34.91
N HIS A 5 -11.44 -19.37 -36.05
CA HIS A 5 -11.42 -17.98 -36.54
C HIS A 5 -12.16 -17.03 -35.58
N ASP A 6 -13.23 -17.53 -34.95
CA ASP A 6 -14.10 -16.77 -34.05
C ASP A 6 -14.12 -17.42 -32.65
N PRO A 7 -13.07 -17.24 -31.84
CA PRO A 7 -12.99 -17.89 -30.55
C PRO A 7 -13.99 -17.27 -29.57
N SER A 8 -14.63 -18.09 -28.74
CA SER A 8 -15.42 -17.61 -27.61
C SER A 8 -14.53 -17.31 -26.39
N PRO A 9 -15.01 -16.56 -25.38
CA PRO A 9 -14.30 -16.40 -24.11
C PRO A 9 -13.89 -17.73 -23.47
N TYR A 10 -14.75 -18.74 -23.63
CA TYR A 10 -14.52 -20.11 -23.14
C TYR A 10 -13.38 -20.80 -23.88
N ASP A 11 -13.27 -20.61 -25.20
CA ASP A 11 -12.19 -21.17 -26.01
C ASP A 11 -10.84 -20.53 -25.70
N VAL A 12 -10.84 -19.20 -25.48
CA VAL A 12 -9.64 -18.43 -25.14
C VAL A 12 -9.06 -18.87 -23.80
N LEU A 13 -9.89 -18.96 -22.75
CA LEU A 13 -9.46 -19.40 -21.42
C LEU A 13 -9.44 -20.92 -21.23
N ARG A 14 -9.79 -21.69 -22.28
CA ARG A 14 -9.89 -23.16 -22.25
C ARG A 14 -10.73 -23.65 -21.07
N GLN A 15 -11.85 -22.99 -20.83
CA GLN A 15 -12.75 -23.27 -19.72
C GLN A 15 -14.09 -23.74 -20.25
N SER A 16 -14.66 -24.79 -19.66
CA SER A 16 -16.00 -25.27 -20.05
C SER A 16 -17.08 -24.30 -19.59
N ARG A 17 -18.14 -24.16 -20.40
CA ARG A 17 -19.36 -23.43 -20.04
C ARG A 17 -20.09 -24.07 -18.84
N SER A 18 -19.92 -25.37 -18.62
CA SER A 18 -20.53 -26.09 -17.50
C SER A 18 -19.78 -25.95 -16.17
N THR A 19 -18.52 -25.50 -16.19
CA THR A 19 -17.69 -25.42 -14.98
C THR A 19 -17.72 -24.03 -14.34
N PRO A 20 -17.65 -23.92 -13.00
CA PRO A 20 -17.42 -22.66 -12.32
C PRO A 20 -16.12 -22.00 -12.82
N TYR A 21 -16.07 -20.66 -12.77
CA TYR A 21 -14.90 -19.94 -13.24
C TYR A 21 -13.68 -20.21 -12.34
N SER A 22 -12.53 -20.47 -12.96
CA SER A 22 -11.25 -20.63 -12.29
C SER A 22 -10.21 -19.67 -12.86
N LYS A 23 -9.53 -18.94 -11.97
CA LYS A 23 -8.45 -18.00 -12.33
C LYS A 23 -7.17 -18.71 -12.81
N HIS A 24 -7.09 -20.03 -12.70
CA HIS A 24 -5.90 -20.80 -13.03
C HIS A 24 -5.46 -20.59 -14.49
N ASN A 25 -6.33 -20.88 -15.47
CA ASN A 25 -5.98 -20.80 -16.88
C ASN A 25 -5.69 -19.37 -17.34
N PHE A 26 -6.43 -18.39 -16.81
CA PHE A 26 -6.13 -16.98 -17.01
C PHE A 26 -4.71 -16.63 -16.56
N THR A 27 -4.33 -17.05 -15.36
CA THR A 27 -3.02 -16.73 -14.79
C THR A 27 -1.88 -17.30 -15.62
N GLU A 28 -2.02 -18.54 -16.08
CA GLU A 28 -1.02 -19.20 -16.94
C GLU A 28 -0.90 -18.53 -18.32
N LEU A 29 -2.02 -18.19 -18.95
CA LEU A 29 -2.04 -17.49 -20.23
C LEU A 29 -1.52 -16.05 -20.11
N ALA A 30 -1.89 -15.33 -19.05
CA ALA A 30 -1.40 -13.98 -18.78
C ALA A 30 0.12 -13.97 -18.60
N LYS A 31 0.69 -14.92 -17.85
CA LYS A 31 2.14 -15.09 -17.74
C LYS A 31 2.77 -15.34 -19.12
N LEU A 32 2.16 -16.17 -19.96
CA LEU A 32 2.74 -16.54 -21.26
C LEU A 32 2.74 -15.36 -22.26
N TYR A 33 1.66 -14.58 -22.29
CA TYR A 33 1.46 -13.51 -23.26
C TYR A 33 1.65 -12.09 -22.70
N HIS A 34 2.20 -11.93 -21.49
CA HIS A 34 2.43 -10.61 -20.91
C HIS A 34 3.40 -9.79 -21.79
N PRO A 35 3.06 -8.55 -22.19
CA PRO A 35 3.88 -7.75 -23.11
C PRO A 35 5.30 -7.50 -22.57
N ASP A 36 5.45 -7.36 -21.26
CA ASP A 36 6.76 -7.12 -20.60
C ASP A 36 7.77 -8.26 -20.82
N ARG A 37 7.31 -9.52 -21.01
CA ARG A 37 8.21 -10.65 -21.28
C ARG A 37 8.75 -10.67 -22.71
N HIS A 38 8.03 -10.02 -23.64
CA HIS A 38 8.34 -10.02 -25.07
C HIS A 38 9.09 -8.76 -25.53
N GLN A 39 9.25 -7.76 -24.66
CA GLN A 39 10.05 -6.55 -24.94
C GLN A 39 11.56 -6.84 -25.04
N PHE A 40 12.05 -7.89 -24.38
CA PHE A 40 13.49 -8.19 -24.27
C PHE A 40 13.92 -9.47 -25.00
N SER A 41 13.00 -10.17 -25.67
CA SER A 41 13.26 -11.48 -26.30
C SER A 41 13.52 -11.31 -27.79
N THR A 42 14.79 -11.46 -28.22
CA THR A 42 15.22 -11.42 -29.64
C THR A 42 14.84 -12.68 -30.42
N ASP A 43 14.38 -13.72 -29.72
CA ASP A 43 14.07 -15.06 -30.25
C ASP A 43 12.54 -15.18 -30.46
N GLN A 44 12.04 -14.46 -31.45
CA GLN A 44 10.62 -14.12 -31.54
C GLN A 44 9.87 -15.08 -32.47
N SER A 45 9.36 -16.19 -31.89
CA SER A 45 8.44 -17.10 -32.61
C SER A 45 7.05 -16.47 -32.89
N LEU A 46 6.71 -15.34 -32.26
CA LEU A 46 5.45 -14.61 -32.42
C LEU A 46 5.70 -13.09 -32.39
N SER A 47 5.22 -12.37 -33.40
CA SER A 47 5.30 -10.89 -33.46
C SER A 47 4.75 -10.23 -32.18
N ALA A 48 5.37 -9.14 -31.73
CA ALA A 48 4.92 -8.36 -30.59
C ALA A 48 3.44 -7.92 -30.71
N GLU A 49 2.98 -7.61 -31.91
CA GLU A 49 1.58 -7.25 -32.19
C GLU A 49 0.62 -8.41 -31.87
N VAL A 50 0.99 -9.62 -32.28
CA VAL A 50 0.21 -10.84 -32.00
C VAL A 50 0.17 -11.13 -30.51
N VAL A 51 1.27 -10.92 -29.78
CA VAL A 51 1.29 -11.09 -28.32
C VAL A 51 0.31 -10.13 -27.65
N ILE A 52 0.31 -8.86 -28.06
CA ILE A 52 -0.59 -7.84 -27.51
C ILE A 52 -2.04 -8.20 -27.80
N GLU A 53 -2.37 -8.55 -29.05
CA GLU A 53 -3.73 -8.96 -29.44
C GLU A 53 -4.22 -10.15 -28.59
N ARG A 54 -3.36 -11.16 -28.44
CA ARG A 54 -3.65 -12.34 -27.63
C ARG A 54 -3.88 -12.00 -26.16
N PHE A 55 -3.03 -11.15 -25.60
CA PHE A 55 -3.14 -10.70 -24.21
C PHE A 55 -4.44 -9.91 -23.98
N CYS A 56 -4.77 -8.99 -24.87
CA CYS A 56 -6.03 -8.25 -24.85
C CYS A 56 -7.24 -9.21 -24.88
N MET A 57 -7.21 -10.22 -25.75
CA MET A 57 -8.27 -11.21 -25.85
C MET A 57 -8.42 -12.07 -24.59
N ILE A 58 -7.30 -12.46 -23.96
CA ILE A 58 -7.28 -13.17 -22.67
C ILE A 58 -7.91 -12.31 -21.58
N MET A 59 -7.61 -11.01 -21.56
CA MET A 59 -8.12 -10.08 -20.56
C MET A 59 -9.63 -9.85 -20.69
N ASP A 60 -10.15 -9.69 -21.91
CA ASP A 60 -11.61 -9.56 -22.09
C ASP A 60 -12.34 -10.84 -21.72
N ALA A 61 -11.77 -12.01 -22.08
CA ALA A 61 -12.37 -13.29 -21.71
C ALA A 61 -12.40 -13.46 -20.19
N HIS A 62 -11.35 -13.04 -19.48
CA HIS A 62 -11.33 -12.98 -18.02
C HIS A 62 -12.45 -12.09 -17.48
N ASN A 63 -12.59 -10.86 -17.99
CA ASN A 63 -13.57 -9.89 -17.53
C ASN A 63 -15.02 -10.37 -17.68
N ILE A 64 -15.33 -11.13 -18.73
CA ILE A 64 -16.65 -11.72 -18.94
C ILE A 64 -16.87 -12.90 -18.00
N LEU A 65 -15.91 -13.84 -17.93
CA LEU A 65 -16.12 -15.11 -17.22
C LEU A 65 -15.93 -15.02 -15.70
N SER A 66 -15.19 -14.02 -15.20
CA SER A 66 -14.93 -13.84 -13.77
C SER A 66 -16.13 -13.32 -12.99
N ASP A 67 -17.01 -12.54 -13.64
CA ASP A 67 -18.21 -11.98 -13.03
C ASP A 67 -19.43 -12.82 -13.44
N PRO A 68 -20.15 -13.44 -12.49
CA PRO A 68 -21.29 -14.30 -12.81
C PRO A 68 -22.41 -13.56 -13.57
N VAL A 69 -22.59 -12.26 -13.34
CA VAL A 69 -23.61 -11.45 -14.03
C VAL A 69 -23.21 -11.26 -15.50
N LYS A 70 -21.94 -10.90 -15.76
CA LYS A 70 -21.43 -10.72 -17.13
C LYS A 70 -21.39 -12.04 -17.89
N ARG A 71 -21.01 -13.13 -17.22
CA ARG A 71 -21.06 -14.48 -17.76
C ARG A 71 -22.48 -14.85 -18.16
N GLN A 72 -23.47 -14.61 -17.31
CA GLN A 72 -24.88 -14.88 -17.63
C GLN A 72 -25.38 -14.03 -18.80
N ALA A 73 -25.02 -12.74 -18.85
CA ALA A 73 -25.38 -11.86 -19.97
C ALA A 73 -24.77 -12.31 -21.30
N TYR A 74 -23.52 -12.77 -21.27
CA TYR A 74 -22.87 -13.38 -22.42
C TYR A 74 -23.53 -14.71 -22.81
N ASP A 75 -23.82 -15.58 -21.86
CA ASP A 75 -24.44 -16.88 -22.13
C ASP A 75 -25.86 -16.76 -22.70
N ALA A 76 -26.62 -15.74 -22.26
CA ALA A 76 -27.97 -15.48 -22.73
C ALA A 76 -28.01 -14.80 -24.10
N ASN A 77 -27.18 -13.78 -24.31
CA ASN A 77 -27.33 -12.83 -25.43
C ASN A 77 -26.04 -12.61 -26.25
N GLY A 78 -24.91 -13.22 -25.87
CA GLY A 78 -23.61 -12.99 -26.49
C GLY A 78 -23.00 -11.61 -26.22
N ILE A 79 -23.52 -10.87 -25.24
CA ILE A 79 -23.12 -9.48 -24.94
C ILE A 79 -21.70 -9.45 -24.35
N GLY A 80 -20.94 -8.41 -24.71
CA GLY A 80 -19.64 -8.10 -24.10
C GLY A 80 -18.43 -8.75 -24.79
N TRP A 81 -18.64 -9.64 -25.76
CA TRP A 81 -17.54 -10.25 -26.52
C TRP A 81 -17.24 -9.48 -27.82
N ARG A 82 -16.19 -8.66 -27.80
CA ARG A 82 -15.81 -7.82 -28.96
C ARG A 82 -15.24 -8.59 -30.15
N PHE A 83 -14.84 -9.86 -29.96
CA PHE A 83 -14.33 -10.74 -31.01
C PHE A 83 -15.40 -11.68 -31.56
N ALA A 84 -16.68 -11.40 -31.29
CA ALA A 84 -17.78 -12.15 -31.89
C ALA A 84 -17.83 -11.92 -33.41
N PRO A 85 -18.14 -12.94 -34.21
CA PRO A 85 -18.34 -12.77 -35.64
C PRO A 85 -19.55 -11.87 -35.85
N LYS A 86 -19.34 -10.73 -36.52
CA LYS A 86 -20.43 -9.82 -36.87
C LYS A 86 -21.38 -10.57 -37.81
N PRO A 87 -22.67 -10.72 -37.48
CA PRO A 87 -23.63 -11.24 -38.45
C PRO A 87 -23.61 -10.30 -39.66
N ILE A 88 -23.42 -10.87 -40.86
CA ILE A 88 -23.43 -10.13 -42.13
C ILE A 88 -24.88 -9.73 -42.41
N THR A 89 -25.39 -8.74 -41.70
CA THR A 89 -26.63 -8.07 -42.07
C THR A 89 -26.28 -7.13 -43.21
N ARG A 90 -26.77 -7.44 -44.42
CA ARG A 90 -26.70 -6.57 -45.61
C ARG A 90 -27.40 -5.24 -45.34
N THR A 91 -26.73 -4.32 -44.67
CA THR A 91 -27.05 -2.91 -44.64
C THR A 91 -25.72 -2.17 -44.59
N ASP A 92 -25.25 -1.78 -45.77
CA ASP A 92 -24.02 -1.01 -46.00
C ASP A 92 -24.22 0.45 -45.56
N GLN A 93 -24.58 0.67 -44.31
CA GLN A 93 -24.68 1.99 -43.72
C GLN A 93 -23.75 2.01 -42.51
N TRP A 94 -22.55 2.55 -42.71
CA TRP A 94 -21.67 2.97 -41.62
C TRP A 94 -22.46 3.77 -40.58
N PRO A 95 -22.60 3.32 -39.31
CA PRO A 95 -22.59 4.26 -38.22
C PRO A 95 -21.13 4.67 -38.00
N ALA A 96 -20.92 5.94 -37.69
CA ALA A 96 -19.62 6.51 -37.36
C ALA A 96 -18.83 5.62 -36.41
N LYS A 97 -17.48 5.72 -36.45
CA LYS A 97 -16.59 5.27 -35.36
C LYS A 97 -17.34 5.49 -34.04
N GLU A 98 -17.83 4.41 -33.42
CA GLU A 98 -18.32 4.52 -32.07
C GLU A 98 -17.13 5.09 -31.28
N PRO A 99 -17.35 6.19 -30.53
CA PRO A 99 -16.34 6.64 -29.59
C PRO A 99 -15.92 5.40 -28.83
N TYR A 100 -14.61 5.16 -28.77
CA TYR A 100 -14.03 4.13 -27.92
C TYR A 100 -14.69 4.32 -26.56
N ASP A 101 -15.67 3.47 -26.23
CA ASP A 101 -16.30 3.53 -24.93
C ASP A 101 -15.22 2.96 -24.02
N ASP A 102 -14.45 3.88 -23.45
CA ASP A 102 -13.41 3.67 -22.44
C ASP A 102 -14.07 3.18 -21.14
N GLN A 103 -15.01 2.25 -21.26
CA GLN A 103 -15.66 1.51 -20.19
C GLN A 103 -14.72 0.42 -19.66
N TYR A 104 -13.43 0.71 -19.64
CA TYR A 104 -12.38 -0.04 -18.96
C TYR A 104 -12.08 0.57 -17.59
N ASP A 105 -13.00 1.22 -16.87
CA ASP A 105 -12.55 1.88 -15.63
C ASP A 105 -13.51 2.02 -14.43
N ASP A 106 -14.58 1.23 -14.28
CA ASP A 106 -15.43 1.37 -13.07
C ASP A 106 -15.48 0.16 -12.12
N GLN A 107 -15.05 -1.04 -12.55
CA GLN A 107 -15.15 -2.22 -11.68
C GLN A 107 -13.87 -2.55 -10.90
N HIS A 108 -12.69 -2.14 -11.38
CA HIS A 108 -11.49 -2.09 -10.56
C HIS A 108 -11.50 -0.89 -9.61
N ASN A 109 -12.12 0.22 -10.02
CA ASN A 109 -12.24 1.41 -9.20
C ASN A 109 -13.12 1.19 -7.96
N LYS A 110 -14.25 0.47 -8.04
CA LYS A 110 -15.07 0.16 -6.84
C LYS A 110 -14.31 -0.57 -5.73
N ASN A 111 -13.49 -1.56 -6.11
CA ASN A 111 -12.63 -2.25 -5.14
C ASN A 111 -11.49 -1.34 -4.65
N GLN A 112 -10.95 -0.44 -5.49
CA GLN A 112 -9.96 0.55 -5.06
C GLN A 112 -10.56 1.66 -4.19
N GLU A 113 -11.80 2.08 -4.41
CA GLU A 113 -12.54 3.05 -3.61
C GLU A 113 -12.93 2.45 -2.26
N GLU A 114 -13.42 1.20 -2.20
CA GLU A 114 -13.68 0.53 -0.92
C GLU A 114 -12.39 0.33 -0.11
N VAL A 115 -11.29 -0.05 -0.78
CA VAL A 115 -9.97 -0.16 -0.15
C VAL A 115 -9.42 1.22 0.22
N PHE A 116 -9.69 2.28 -0.55
CA PHE A 116 -9.29 3.66 -0.27
C PHE A 116 -10.07 4.24 0.90
N VAL A 117 -11.39 4.01 0.98
CA VAL A 117 -12.22 4.43 2.11
C VAL A 117 -11.76 3.72 3.40
N TRP A 118 -11.40 2.44 3.32
CA TRP A 118 -10.80 1.72 4.46
C TRP A 118 -9.41 2.25 4.82
N LYS A 119 -8.57 2.60 3.84
CA LYS A 119 -7.25 3.24 4.05
C LYS A 119 -7.36 4.68 4.61
N LEU A 120 -8.35 5.46 4.18
CA LEU A 120 -8.58 6.84 4.61
C LEU A 120 -9.18 6.88 6.03
N GLY A 121 -10.11 5.99 6.33
CA GLY A 121 -10.69 5.85 7.66
C GLY A 121 -9.68 5.38 8.71
N SER A 122 -8.79 4.44 8.36
CA SER A 122 -7.76 3.94 9.27
C SER A 122 -6.65 4.98 9.56
N ALA A 123 -6.36 5.90 8.65
CA ALA A 123 -5.42 6.99 8.90
C ALA A 123 -5.93 7.97 9.97
N VAL A 124 -7.22 8.34 9.91
CA VAL A 124 -7.83 9.25 10.89
C VAL A 124 -7.87 8.63 12.30
N THR A 125 -8.16 7.33 12.41
CA THR A 125 -8.17 6.65 13.70
C THR A 125 -6.78 6.53 14.31
N MET A 126 -5.74 6.27 13.51
CA MET A 126 -4.35 6.28 14.00
C MET A 126 -3.94 7.66 14.50
N LEU A 127 -4.29 8.74 13.80
CA LEU A 127 -3.99 10.10 14.24
C LEU A 127 -4.68 10.45 15.57
N LEU A 128 -5.92 10.01 15.76
CA LEU A 128 -6.63 10.18 17.03
C LEU A 128 -5.96 9.39 18.18
N LEU A 129 -5.52 8.16 17.93
CA LEU A 129 -4.80 7.37 18.93
C LEU A 129 -3.42 7.97 19.27
N ILE A 130 -2.71 8.50 18.29
CA ILE A 130 -1.44 9.21 18.51
C ILE A 130 -1.68 10.48 19.32
N ALA A 131 -2.75 11.23 19.05
CA ALA A 131 -3.10 12.42 19.82
C ALA A 131 -3.43 12.07 21.29
N VAL A 132 -4.24 11.03 21.52
CA VAL A 132 -4.61 10.57 22.87
C VAL A 132 -3.39 10.04 23.64
N THR A 133 -2.53 9.27 23.00
CA THR A 133 -1.31 8.74 23.64
C THR A 133 -0.28 9.84 23.93
N SER A 134 -0.10 10.80 23.02
CA SER A 134 0.76 11.97 23.24
C SER A 134 0.24 12.83 24.40
N TRP A 135 -1.06 13.04 24.48
CA TRP A 135 -1.72 13.75 25.59
C TRP A 135 -1.50 13.05 26.94
N LEU A 136 -1.62 11.72 26.96
CA LEU A 136 -1.40 10.93 28.17
C LEU A 136 0.07 10.97 28.64
N GLN A 137 1.04 10.96 27.71
CA GLN A 137 2.45 11.10 28.04
C GLN A 137 2.76 12.49 28.63
N LEU A 138 2.20 13.56 28.08
CA LEU A 138 2.39 14.93 28.59
C LEU A 138 1.85 15.10 30.02
N MET A 139 0.71 14.49 30.33
CA MET A 139 0.15 14.49 31.70
C MET A 139 1.00 13.72 32.71
N ARG A 140 1.77 12.71 32.26
CA ARG A 140 2.70 11.97 33.13
C ARG A 140 4.03 12.71 33.30
N ALA A 141 4.55 13.29 32.23
CA ALA A 141 5.84 14.00 32.22
C ALA A 141 5.82 15.27 33.10
N THR A 142 4.70 15.99 33.16
CA THR A 142 4.56 17.20 33.99
C THR A 142 4.61 16.93 35.49
N LYS A 143 4.26 15.73 35.95
CA LYS A 143 4.37 15.34 37.37
C LYS A 143 5.81 15.00 37.74
N MET A 144 6.49 14.19 36.92
CA MET A 144 7.88 13.79 37.19
C MET A 144 8.88 14.94 37.04
N SER A 145 8.66 15.87 36.10
CA SER A 145 9.58 17.00 35.90
C SER A 145 9.59 17.97 37.09
N ARG A 146 8.43 18.20 37.71
CA ARG A 146 8.32 19.01 38.92
C ARG A 146 9.04 18.37 40.10
N GLU A 147 8.91 17.07 40.28
CA GLU A 147 9.59 16.34 41.36
C GLU A 147 11.11 16.31 41.16
N ALA A 148 11.59 16.08 39.94
CA ALA A 148 13.01 16.12 39.63
C ALA A 148 13.62 17.51 39.82
N ALA A 149 12.92 18.57 39.39
CA ALA A 149 13.36 19.95 39.61
C ALA A 149 13.40 20.31 41.10
N LEU A 150 12.42 19.85 41.88
CA LEU A 150 12.40 20.03 43.34
C LEU A 150 13.52 19.25 44.04
N ALA A 151 13.82 18.04 43.59
CA ALA A 151 14.91 17.23 44.13
C ALA A 151 16.27 17.89 43.89
N HIS A 152 16.52 18.38 42.67
CA HIS A 152 17.73 19.15 42.36
C HIS A 152 17.86 20.40 43.25
N HIS A 153 16.77 21.13 43.47
CA HIS A 153 16.82 22.32 44.31
C HIS A 153 17.18 22.00 45.77
N LYS A 154 16.66 20.90 46.33
CA LYS A 154 17.00 20.45 47.68
C LYS A 154 18.48 20.07 47.82
N ILE A 155 19.06 19.41 46.81
CA ILE A 155 20.49 19.07 46.81
C ILE A 155 21.35 20.34 46.79
N HIS A 156 21.03 21.31 45.93
CA HIS A 156 21.76 22.56 45.87
C HIS A 156 21.71 23.33 47.20
N GLN A 157 20.56 23.33 47.88
CA GLN A 157 20.43 23.94 49.19
C GLN A 157 21.34 23.26 50.22
N ALA A 158 21.28 21.92 50.33
CA ALA A 158 22.12 21.18 51.28
C ALA A 158 23.62 21.38 51.02
N VAL A 159 24.07 21.29 49.77
CA VAL A 159 25.47 21.51 49.39
C VAL A 159 25.90 22.95 49.68
N SER A 160 25.03 23.94 49.44
CA SER A 160 25.36 25.34 49.72
C SER A 160 25.54 25.62 51.22
N GLU A 161 24.76 24.96 52.08
CA GLU A 161 24.89 25.09 53.53
C GLU A 161 26.19 24.46 54.04
N GLU A 162 26.56 23.29 53.52
CA GLU A 162 27.84 22.64 53.85
C GLU A 162 29.02 23.49 53.40
N LEU A 163 28.99 24.01 52.16
CA LEU A 163 30.04 24.91 51.66
C LEU A 163 30.13 26.19 52.49
N ARG A 164 29.00 26.76 52.93
CA ARG A 164 29.01 27.95 53.79
C ARG A 164 29.64 27.64 55.15
N LYS A 165 29.30 26.51 55.77
CA LYS A 165 29.93 26.07 57.03
C LYS A 165 31.42 25.83 56.87
N LEU A 166 31.84 25.18 55.79
CA LEU A 166 33.25 24.98 55.46
C LEU A 166 33.95 26.32 55.21
N TYR A 167 33.29 27.27 54.56
CA TYR A 167 33.85 28.60 54.35
C TYR A 167 34.00 29.36 55.67
N GLU A 168 33.01 29.34 56.56
CA GLU A 168 33.09 29.95 57.89
C GLU A 168 34.17 29.30 58.76
N GLU A 169 34.26 27.96 58.75
CA GLU A 169 35.31 27.21 59.44
C GLU A 169 36.69 27.56 58.88
N THR A 170 36.87 27.50 57.56
CA THR A 170 38.17 27.78 56.90
C THR A 170 38.54 29.25 56.87
N ALA A 171 37.59 30.18 56.95
CA ALA A 171 37.83 31.62 57.08
C ALA A 171 38.62 31.95 58.35
N SER A 172 38.43 31.16 59.42
CA SER A 172 39.21 31.28 60.66
C SER A 172 40.60 30.62 60.60
N LEU A 173 40.88 29.76 59.61
CA LEU A 173 42.16 29.04 59.46
C LEU A 173 43.16 29.79 58.58
N SER A 174 44.43 29.78 59.01
CA SER A 174 45.58 30.34 58.30
C SER A 174 45.84 29.61 56.97
N LYS A 175 46.45 30.31 56.01
CA LYS A 175 46.72 29.86 54.64
C LYS A 175 47.42 28.48 54.60
N GLU A 176 48.31 28.21 55.54
CA GLU A 176 49.08 26.97 55.64
C GLU A 176 48.22 25.75 56.02
N ASP A 177 47.24 25.94 56.90
CA ASP A 177 46.35 24.85 57.32
C ASP A 177 45.38 24.45 56.20
N ARG A 178 44.98 25.41 55.36
CA ARG A 178 44.18 25.14 54.16
C ARG A 178 44.93 24.23 53.18
N ILE A 179 46.22 24.50 52.94
CA ILE A 179 47.06 23.71 52.02
C ILE A 179 47.21 22.26 52.53
N ARG A 180 47.42 22.07 53.84
CA ARG A 180 47.52 20.73 54.44
C ARG A 180 46.21 19.93 54.33
N ARG A 181 45.05 20.58 54.52
CA ARG A 181 43.74 19.93 54.40
C ARG A 181 43.45 19.46 52.96
N PHE A 182 43.86 20.23 51.95
CA PHE A 182 43.73 19.85 50.54
C PHE A 182 44.64 18.68 50.13
N LEU A 183 45.83 18.58 50.72
CA LEU A 183 46.74 17.45 50.47
C LEU A 183 46.21 16.16 51.12
N GLY A 184 45.62 16.23 52.31
CA GLY A 184 45.07 15.06 53.00
C GLY A 184 43.74 14.51 52.44
N HIS A 185 43.02 15.27 51.61
CA HIS A 185 41.75 14.82 50.98
C HIS A 185 41.95 14.18 49.59
N ARG A 186 43.19 14.12 49.10
CA ARG A 186 43.54 13.62 47.76
C ARG A 186 44.09 12.19 47.74
N GLU A 187 44.25 11.57 48.90
CA GLU A 187 44.56 10.14 49.07
C GLU A 187 43.29 9.36 49.40
#